data_AF-A0A5E8VJT6-F1
#
_entry.id   AF-A0A5E8VJT6-F1
#
_cell.length_a   1.000
_cell.length_b   1.000
_cell.length_c   1.000
_cell.angle_alpha   90.00
_cell.angle_beta   90.00
_cell.angle_gamma   90.00
#
_symmetry.space_group_name_H-M   'P 1'
#
loop_
_entity.id
_entity.type
_entity.pdbx_description
1 polymer ?
#
loop_
_entity_poly.entity_id
_entity_poly.type
_entity_poly.pdbx_seq_one_letter_code
_entity_poly.pdbx_strand_id
1 'polypeptide(L)'
;MTKEFRPLWFDPQYRARSAELSEAIKNFANRLSDLELSGGLRQRARHDAARAKFVASVEALACNLMLLTLMDDDVALAVPRAHGSMWGRGRYSNPVYGEHFLSSIDVMTTLGVLRKVSTGYRYSEKAKAPSLVIPTEGLARSLPVAGFSVKSLKRLDEPEVLILKTGKDANDQSEPINYKDSRRMNLMRDQIRRLNTRLGDANIEITEAGTALQLGTDGGLIVLHRRALRRIFNNGSWQDGGRLAGGFWMSMPRAERFERIRLDGEQIADVDYRQLFPRLAYVRSQAKQPEDDIYDVAGDKTGRDGWKVLLNAMLFADDRLGNWPKGAREHFPEGTKLRDAIEMLERKHAPIAHLFGKGLGYQLMKAESDILIRVVSHLFEQRITALPLHDAVLVARSHAETARKAMQDEFTHRTGSRCAIVSVDFGVI
;
A
#
# COMPACT_ATOMS: atom_id res chain seq x y z
N MET A 1 12.24 -13.77 -28.32
CA MET A 1 11.60 -12.69 -27.53
C MET A 1 11.80 -13.02 -26.07
N THR A 2 12.47 -12.17 -25.29
CA THR A 2 12.57 -12.32 -23.83
C THR A 2 11.18 -12.16 -23.24
N LYS A 3 10.64 -13.20 -22.59
CA LYS A 3 9.37 -13.14 -21.87
C LYS A 3 9.45 -12.03 -20.82
N GLU A 4 8.58 -11.03 -20.93
CA GLU A 4 8.47 -9.97 -19.93
C GLU A 4 7.64 -10.49 -18.75
N PHE A 5 8.14 -10.30 -17.54
CA PHE A 5 7.49 -10.81 -16.33
C PHE A 5 6.88 -9.68 -15.51
N ARG A 6 5.66 -9.89 -15.02
CA ARG A 6 5.03 -9.04 -14.00
C ARG A 6 5.67 -9.36 -12.63
N PRO A 7 6.22 -8.38 -11.91
CA PRO A 7 6.88 -8.64 -10.64
C PRO A 7 5.86 -8.79 -9.50
N LEU A 8 5.87 -9.95 -8.82
CA LEU A 8 5.28 -10.14 -7.49
C LEU A 8 6.30 -9.74 -6.42
N TRP A 9 6.01 -8.73 -5.61
CA TRP A 9 6.91 -8.36 -4.51
C TRP A 9 6.95 -9.44 -3.43
N PHE A 10 8.17 -9.87 -3.08
CA PHE A 10 8.40 -10.79 -1.97
C PHE A 10 7.85 -10.25 -0.65
N ASP A 11 7.03 -11.07 0.03
CA ASP A 11 6.48 -10.76 1.33
C ASP A 11 7.19 -11.60 2.42
N PRO A 12 7.99 -10.97 3.30
CA PRO A 12 8.74 -11.68 4.34
C PRO A 12 7.85 -12.17 5.50
N GLN A 13 6.57 -11.86 5.53
CA GLN A 13 5.64 -12.26 6.61
C GLN A 13 4.96 -13.61 6.35
N TYR A 14 5.05 -14.19 5.16
CA TYR A 14 4.40 -15.48 4.90
C TYR A 14 5.00 -16.64 5.68
N ARG A 15 4.13 -17.45 6.28
CA ARG A 15 4.49 -18.65 7.04
C ARG A 15 3.53 -19.78 6.72
N ALA A 16 4.00 -21.01 6.92
CA ALA A 16 3.12 -22.17 6.89
C ALA A 16 2.02 -22.03 7.96
N ARG A 17 0.78 -22.37 7.60
CA ARG A 17 -0.33 -22.38 8.56
C ARG A 17 -0.34 -23.69 9.36
N SER A 18 -0.20 -24.82 8.67
CA SER A 18 -0.30 -26.15 9.27
C SER A 18 1.04 -26.66 9.80
N ALA A 19 0.98 -27.58 10.77
CA ALA A 19 2.19 -28.18 11.34
C ALA A 19 2.95 -29.01 10.31
N GLU A 20 2.22 -29.71 9.44
CA GLU A 20 2.75 -30.59 8.39
C GLU A 20 3.55 -29.79 7.36
N LEU A 21 2.99 -28.68 6.86
CA LEU A 21 3.71 -27.81 5.92
C LEU A 21 4.90 -27.13 6.59
N SER A 22 4.75 -26.70 7.84
CA SER A 22 5.86 -26.11 8.61
C SER A 22 7.02 -27.11 8.76
N GLU A 23 6.71 -28.37 9.07
CA GLU A 23 7.70 -29.43 9.23
C GLU A 23 8.36 -29.81 7.90
N ALA A 24 7.60 -29.91 6.81
CA ALA A 24 8.14 -30.13 5.48
C ALA A 24 9.14 -29.04 5.06
N ILE A 25 8.81 -27.78 5.32
CA ILE A 25 9.69 -26.63 5.04
C ILE A 25 10.93 -26.65 5.94
N LYS A 26 10.80 -26.98 7.24
CA LYS A 26 11.96 -27.11 8.14
C LYS A 26 12.92 -28.20 7.68
N ASN A 27 12.40 -29.37 7.29
CA ASN A 27 13.20 -30.46 6.75
C ASN A 27 13.87 -30.08 5.43
N PHE A 28 13.18 -29.32 4.57
CA PHE A 28 13.79 -28.72 3.40
C PHE A 28 14.92 -27.73 3.76
N ALA A 29 14.73 -26.84 4.73
CA ALA A 29 15.76 -25.91 5.19
C ALA A 29 16.99 -26.62 5.79
N ASN A 30 16.78 -27.74 6.50
CA ASN A 30 17.88 -28.58 7.00
C ASN A 30 18.69 -29.18 5.85
N ARG A 31 18.02 -29.78 4.86
CA ARG A 31 18.68 -30.30 3.64
C ARG A 31 19.50 -29.23 2.91
N LEU A 32 18.96 -28.00 2.80
CA LEU A 32 19.70 -26.87 2.21
C LEU A 32 20.98 -26.55 3.00
N SER A 33 20.90 -26.55 4.34
CA SER A 33 22.06 -26.29 5.20
C SER A 33 23.13 -27.37 5.08
N ASP A 34 22.72 -28.65 4.99
CA ASP A 34 23.65 -29.77 4.85
C ASP A 34 24.40 -29.71 3.51
N LEU A 35 23.69 -29.34 2.43
CA LEU A 35 24.27 -29.17 1.09
C LEU A 35 25.26 -28.00 1.01
N GLU A 36 25.03 -26.91 1.73
CA GLU A 36 26.03 -25.83 1.81
C GLU A 36 27.33 -26.29 2.44
N LEU A 37 27.26 -27.20 3.42
CA LEU A 37 28.44 -27.74 4.10
C LEU A 37 29.14 -28.78 3.23
N SER A 38 28.40 -29.77 2.70
CA SER A 38 28.99 -30.83 1.89
C SER A 38 29.52 -30.31 0.54
N GLY A 39 28.89 -29.28 -0.03
CA GLY A 39 29.29 -28.64 -1.28
C GLY A 39 30.38 -27.57 -1.14
N GLY A 40 30.90 -27.32 0.07
CA GLY A 40 31.96 -26.33 0.32
C GLY A 40 31.53 -24.87 0.17
N LEU A 41 30.24 -24.60 -0.06
CA LEU A 41 29.69 -23.24 -0.11
C LEU A 41 29.78 -22.52 1.25
N ARG A 42 29.93 -23.29 2.33
CA ARG A 42 30.15 -22.77 3.68
C ARG A 42 31.17 -23.64 4.42
N GLN A 43 32.14 -23.01 5.09
CA GLN A 43 33.21 -23.73 5.79
C GLN A 43 32.83 -24.30 7.16
N ARG A 44 31.75 -23.81 7.80
CA ARG A 44 31.35 -24.22 9.15
C ARG A 44 29.84 -24.28 9.27
N ALA A 45 29.32 -25.17 10.12
CA ALA A 45 27.91 -25.23 10.44
C ALA A 45 27.36 -23.87 10.94
N ARG A 46 26.06 -23.64 10.76
CA ARG A 46 25.38 -22.49 11.37
C ARG A 46 25.20 -22.76 12.85
N HIS A 47 25.58 -21.80 13.70
CA HIS A 47 25.12 -21.78 15.09
C HIS A 47 23.60 -21.55 15.16
N ASP A 48 22.99 -21.83 16.31
CA ASP A 48 21.53 -21.85 16.49
C ASP A 48 20.81 -20.56 16.04
N ALA A 49 21.33 -19.39 16.42
CA ALA A 49 20.71 -18.12 16.04
C ALA A 49 20.72 -17.86 14.52
N ALA A 50 21.80 -18.24 13.82
CA ALA A 50 21.86 -18.15 12.35
C ALA A 50 20.98 -19.22 11.70
N ARG A 51 20.90 -20.41 12.29
CA ARG A 51 20.03 -21.48 11.81
C ARG A 51 18.57 -21.04 11.88
N ALA A 52 18.12 -20.46 12.99
CA ALA A 52 16.76 -19.94 13.14
C ALA A 52 16.41 -18.88 12.08
N LYS A 53 17.33 -17.93 11.84
CA LYS A 53 17.17 -16.91 10.79
C LYS A 53 17.12 -17.53 9.39
N PHE A 54 18.02 -18.47 9.09
CA PHE A 54 18.04 -19.17 7.81
C PHE A 54 16.74 -19.95 7.57
N VAL A 55 16.24 -20.69 8.56
CA VAL A 55 14.95 -21.39 8.48
C VAL A 55 13.81 -20.41 8.24
N ALA A 56 13.77 -19.28 8.93
CA ALA A 56 12.75 -18.24 8.70
C ALA A 56 12.79 -17.68 7.27
N SER A 57 13.98 -17.49 6.70
CA SER A 57 14.15 -17.05 5.31
C SER A 57 13.71 -18.09 4.31
N VAL A 58 14.11 -19.35 4.50
CA VAL A 58 13.67 -20.47 3.65
C VAL A 58 12.16 -20.63 3.72
N GLU A 59 11.56 -20.52 4.90
CA GLU A 59 10.10 -20.60 5.06
C GLU A 59 9.38 -19.49 4.29
N ALA A 60 9.82 -18.24 4.45
CA ALA A 60 9.23 -17.13 3.71
C ALA A 60 9.40 -17.30 2.20
N LEU A 61 10.59 -17.69 1.71
CA LEU A 61 10.84 -17.95 0.29
C LEU A 61 9.99 -19.09 -0.25
N ALA A 62 9.94 -20.22 0.45
CA ALA A 62 9.13 -21.36 0.09
C ALA A 62 7.65 -20.98 -0.04
N CYS A 63 7.10 -20.25 0.94
CA CYS A 63 5.71 -19.82 0.90
C CYS A 63 5.43 -18.89 -0.30
N ASN A 64 6.32 -17.94 -0.59
CA ASN A 64 6.16 -17.05 -1.76
C ASN A 64 6.28 -17.83 -3.09
N LEU A 65 7.21 -18.78 -3.19
CA LEU A 65 7.39 -19.60 -4.39
C LEU A 65 6.19 -20.55 -4.62
N MET A 66 5.64 -21.13 -3.55
CA MET A 66 4.43 -21.95 -3.62
C MET A 66 3.19 -21.13 -4.00
N LEU A 67 3.07 -19.88 -3.53
CA LEU A 67 2.02 -18.97 -4.00
C LEU A 67 2.16 -18.67 -5.49
N LEU A 68 3.40 -18.54 -5.98
CA LEU A 68 3.68 -18.27 -7.39
C LEU A 68 3.25 -19.44 -8.29
N THR A 69 3.15 -20.68 -7.79
CA THR A 69 2.61 -21.82 -8.58
C THR A 69 1.09 -21.76 -8.77
N LEU A 70 0.40 -20.84 -8.08
CA LEU A 70 -1.04 -20.60 -8.23
C LEU A 70 -1.34 -19.38 -9.13
N MET A 71 -0.33 -18.83 -9.79
CA MET A 71 -0.41 -17.64 -10.63
C MET A 71 -0.17 -18.01 -12.09
N ASP A 72 -0.44 -17.04 -12.97
CA ASP A 72 -0.08 -17.14 -14.39
C ASP A 72 1.44 -17.25 -14.58
N ASP A 73 1.86 -17.96 -15.63
CA ASP A 73 3.29 -18.20 -15.94
C ASP A 73 4.08 -16.93 -16.28
N ASP A 74 3.43 -15.79 -16.47
CA ASP A 74 4.04 -14.48 -16.75
C ASP A 74 4.37 -13.69 -15.48
N VAL A 75 4.16 -14.27 -14.29
CA VAL A 75 4.53 -13.66 -13.02
C VAL A 75 5.86 -14.20 -12.51
N ALA A 76 6.71 -13.33 -11.97
CA ALA A 76 7.95 -13.73 -11.30
C ALA A 76 8.09 -13.07 -9.93
N LEU A 77 8.72 -13.78 -8.99
CA LEU A 77 8.95 -13.28 -7.64
C LEU A 77 10.11 -12.28 -7.65
N ALA A 78 9.81 -11.02 -7.32
CA ALA A 78 10.78 -9.96 -7.11
C ALA A 78 11.38 -10.06 -5.71
N VAL A 79 12.64 -10.52 -5.65
CA VAL A 79 13.38 -10.69 -4.39
C VAL A 79 14.29 -9.48 -4.11
N PRO A 80 14.25 -8.91 -2.90
CA PRO A 80 15.09 -7.77 -2.55
C PRO A 80 16.56 -8.18 -2.45
N ARG A 81 17.45 -7.37 -3.03
CA ARG A 81 18.91 -7.52 -2.89
C ARG A 81 19.61 -6.22 -2.45
N ALA A 82 18.85 -5.15 -2.27
CA ALA A 82 19.41 -3.85 -1.87
C ALA A 82 20.01 -3.95 -0.46
N HIS A 83 21.17 -3.31 -0.27
CA HIS A 83 21.88 -3.31 1.01
C HIS A 83 21.00 -2.82 2.17
N GLY A 84 20.21 -1.75 1.96
CA GLY A 84 19.29 -1.22 2.98
C GLY A 84 18.18 -2.19 3.40
N SER A 85 17.72 -3.07 2.50
CA SER A 85 16.75 -4.12 2.84
C SER A 85 17.41 -5.28 3.58
N MET A 86 18.60 -5.71 3.14
CA MET A 86 19.31 -6.86 3.71
C MET A 86 19.84 -6.58 5.11
N TRP A 87 20.34 -5.37 5.32
CA TRP A 87 21.04 -4.97 6.54
C TRP A 87 20.32 -3.83 7.26
N GLY A 88 19.01 -3.73 7.06
CA GLY A 88 18.16 -2.76 7.73
C GLY A 88 18.31 -2.88 9.24
N ARG A 89 18.62 -1.76 9.91
CA ARG A 89 18.82 -1.71 11.37
C ARG A 89 17.63 -1.06 12.06
N GLY A 90 17.39 -1.48 13.30
CA GLY A 90 16.37 -0.89 14.17
C GLY A 90 14.97 -1.43 13.89
N ARG A 91 13.98 -0.53 13.98
CA ARG A 91 12.55 -0.85 14.07
C ARG A 91 11.98 -1.58 12.85
N TYR A 92 12.55 -1.35 11.67
CA TYR A 92 12.09 -1.96 10.41
C TYR A 92 12.90 -3.20 9.99
N SER A 93 13.82 -3.66 10.84
CA SER A 93 14.57 -4.88 10.56
C SER A 93 13.64 -6.09 10.54
N ASN A 94 13.90 -7.02 9.62
CA ASN A 94 13.15 -8.27 9.52
C ASN A 94 14.12 -9.45 9.61
N PRO A 95 13.89 -10.44 10.48
CA PRO A 95 14.79 -11.59 10.63
C PRO A 95 14.93 -12.44 9.36
N VAL A 96 14.01 -12.31 8.41
CA VAL A 96 14.07 -12.95 7.09
C VAL A 96 15.18 -12.38 6.22
N TYR A 97 15.67 -11.16 6.47
CA TYR A 97 16.68 -10.51 5.63
C TYR A 97 18.08 -10.56 6.25
N GLY A 98 19.09 -10.67 5.40
CA GLY A 98 20.51 -10.76 5.74
C GLY A 98 21.26 -11.70 4.79
N GLU A 99 22.51 -12.02 5.10
CA GLU A 99 23.33 -12.94 4.27
C GLU A 99 22.65 -14.31 4.11
N HIS A 100 21.98 -14.81 5.15
CA HIS A 100 21.28 -16.09 5.13
C HIS A 100 20.09 -16.11 4.14
N PHE A 101 19.49 -14.96 3.82
CA PHE A 101 18.47 -14.85 2.79
C PHE A 101 19.08 -15.01 1.39
N LEU A 102 20.17 -14.28 1.11
CA LEU A 102 20.86 -14.37 -0.17
C LEU A 102 21.43 -15.78 -0.38
N SER A 103 22.04 -16.36 0.65
CA SER A 103 22.56 -17.74 0.60
C SER A 103 21.44 -18.75 0.34
N SER A 104 20.26 -18.56 0.94
CA SER A 104 19.11 -19.45 0.66
C SER A 104 18.66 -19.40 -0.80
N ILE A 105 18.65 -18.21 -1.43
CA ILE A 105 18.33 -18.09 -2.87
C ILE A 105 19.39 -18.79 -3.73
N ASP A 106 20.66 -18.60 -3.41
CA ASP A 106 21.76 -19.19 -4.18
C ASP A 106 21.74 -20.72 -4.11
N VAL A 107 21.53 -21.30 -2.92
CA VAL A 107 21.48 -22.76 -2.74
C VAL A 107 20.24 -23.37 -3.38
N MET A 108 19.08 -22.72 -3.26
CA MET A 108 17.86 -23.14 -3.97
C MET A 108 18.03 -23.05 -5.49
N THR A 109 18.85 -22.13 -5.99
CA THR A 109 19.22 -22.08 -7.42
C THR A 109 20.11 -23.26 -7.80
N THR A 110 21.14 -23.56 -7.01
CA THR A 110 22.07 -24.68 -7.27
C THR A 110 21.35 -26.03 -7.26
N LEU A 111 20.37 -26.22 -6.37
CA LEU A 111 19.53 -27.42 -6.35
C LEU A 111 18.48 -27.46 -7.47
N GLY A 112 18.37 -26.40 -8.25
CA GLY A 112 17.35 -26.28 -9.28
C GLY A 112 15.93 -26.30 -8.71
N VAL A 113 15.70 -25.76 -7.51
CA VAL A 113 14.37 -25.54 -6.89
C VAL A 113 13.73 -24.24 -7.41
N LEU A 114 14.57 -23.25 -7.68
CA LEU A 114 14.18 -22.00 -8.34
C LEU A 114 15.19 -21.65 -9.43
N ARG A 115 14.78 -20.79 -10.35
CA ARG A 115 15.65 -20.24 -11.40
C ARG A 115 15.66 -18.73 -11.34
N LYS A 116 16.84 -18.12 -11.47
CA LYS A 116 17.00 -16.68 -11.65
C LYS A 116 16.62 -16.31 -13.08
N VAL A 117 15.64 -15.42 -13.22
CA VAL A 117 15.18 -14.89 -14.51
C VAL A 117 15.97 -13.64 -14.88
N SER A 118 16.19 -12.76 -13.92
CA SER A 118 16.98 -11.55 -14.09
C SER A 118 17.70 -11.18 -12.80
N THR A 119 18.88 -10.58 -12.93
CA THR A 119 19.55 -9.90 -11.82
C THR A 119 19.18 -8.44 -11.88
N GLY A 120 18.76 -7.86 -10.76
CA GLY A 120 18.33 -6.47 -10.71
C GLY A 120 19.42 -5.51 -11.18
N TYR A 121 19.05 -4.56 -12.01
CA TYR A 121 19.95 -3.56 -12.57
C TYR A 121 19.29 -2.18 -12.59
N ARG A 122 20.11 -1.14 -12.52
CA ARG A 122 19.64 0.24 -12.66
C ARG A 122 19.58 0.55 -14.15
N TYR A 123 18.40 0.90 -14.67
CA TYR A 123 18.23 1.26 -16.09
C TYR A 123 17.95 2.75 -16.30
N SER A 124 17.77 3.51 -15.22
CA SER A 124 17.83 4.97 -15.24
C SER A 124 18.25 5.52 -13.87
N GLU A 125 18.49 6.82 -13.79
CA GLU A 125 18.73 7.48 -12.50
C GLU A 125 17.58 7.23 -11.51
N LYS A 126 16.34 7.09 -12.00
CA LYS A 126 15.16 6.99 -11.12
C LYS A 126 14.58 5.58 -11.00
N ALA A 127 14.99 4.63 -11.84
CA ALA A 127 14.36 3.32 -11.92
C ALA A 127 15.36 2.15 -11.87
N LYS A 128 14.97 1.11 -11.12
CA LYS A 128 15.74 -0.13 -10.92
C LYS A 128 14.83 -1.31 -11.26
N ALA A 129 15.33 -2.25 -12.04
CA ALA A 129 14.70 -3.54 -12.24
C ALA A 129 14.96 -4.42 -10.99
N PRO A 130 13.95 -5.12 -10.46
CA PRO A 130 14.15 -6.06 -9.37
C PRO A 130 14.91 -7.30 -9.85
N SER A 131 15.48 -8.05 -8.90
CA SER A 131 15.94 -9.41 -9.21
C SER A 131 14.74 -10.34 -9.23
N LEU A 132 14.55 -11.09 -10.31
CA LEU A 132 13.39 -11.95 -10.50
C LEU A 132 13.79 -13.42 -10.41
N VAL A 133 12.99 -14.19 -9.69
CA VAL A 133 13.09 -15.66 -9.60
C VAL A 133 11.76 -16.32 -9.89
N ILE A 134 11.80 -17.53 -10.42
CA ILE A 134 10.62 -18.38 -10.64
C ILE A 134 10.86 -19.77 -10.04
N PRO A 135 9.81 -20.47 -9.59
CA PRO A 135 9.92 -21.88 -9.22
C PRO A 135 10.24 -22.73 -10.44
N THR A 136 10.80 -23.91 -10.19
CA THR A 136 11.00 -24.97 -11.18
C THR A 136 10.26 -26.23 -10.71
N GLU A 137 10.28 -27.30 -11.50
CA GLU A 137 9.83 -28.63 -11.06
C GLU A 137 10.58 -29.15 -9.82
N GLY A 138 11.79 -28.64 -9.55
CA GLY A 138 12.55 -28.98 -8.35
C GLY A 138 11.85 -28.54 -7.07
N LEU A 139 11.01 -27.49 -7.12
CA LEU A 139 10.15 -27.10 -6.00
C LEU A 139 9.16 -28.21 -5.66
N ALA A 140 8.47 -28.76 -6.66
CA ALA A 140 7.49 -29.82 -6.48
C ALA A 140 8.11 -31.13 -5.94
N ARG A 141 9.37 -31.40 -6.29
CA ARG A 141 10.14 -32.53 -5.73
C ARG A 141 10.59 -32.29 -4.28
N SER A 142 10.67 -31.04 -3.85
CA SER A 142 11.23 -30.66 -2.56
C SER A 142 10.18 -30.36 -1.49
N LEU A 143 9.01 -29.85 -1.91
CA LEU A 143 7.94 -29.35 -1.06
C LEU A 143 6.56 -29.79 -1.59
N PRO A 144 5.55 -29.92 -0.71
CA PRO A 144 4.21 -30.38 -1.09
C PRO A 144 3.42 -29.29 -1.82
N VAL A 145 3.69 -29.10 -3.11
CA VAL A 145 2.95 -28.16 -3.98
C VAL A 145 1.62 -28.73 -4.48
N ALA A 146 1.52 -30.06 -4.58
CA ALA A 146 0.28 -30.73 -4.95
C ALA A 146 -0.75 -30.54 -3.83
N GLY A 147 -1.95 -30.03 -4.17
CA GLY A 147 -2.98 -29.69 -3.18
C GLY A 147 -2.68 -28.45 -2.33
N PHE A 148 -1.61 -27.71 -2.64
CA PHE A 148 -1.33 -26.42 -2.00
C PHE A 148 -2.42 -25.40 -2.37
N SER A 149 -2.82 -24.59 -1.39
CA SER A 149 -3.74 -23.47 -1.60
C SER A 149 -3.32 -22.28 -0.75
N VAL A 150 -3.88 -21.11 -1.03
CA VAL A 150 -3.68 -19.90 -0.21
C VAL A 150 -4.01 -20.15 1.27
N LYS A 151 -5.00 -21.02 1.55
CA LYS A 151 -5.43 -21.38 2.91
C LYS A 151 -4.35 -22.12 3.70
N SER A 152 -3.39 -22.76 3.01
CA SER A 152 -2.26 -23.44 3.63
C SER A 152 -1.25 -22.46 4.26
N LEU A 153 -1.40 -21.17 4.01
CA LEU A 153 -0.54 -20.12 4.55
C LEU A 153 -1.24 -19.23 5.57
N LYS A 154 -0.41 -18.56 6.36
CA LYS A 154 -0.75 -17.39 7.15
C LYS A 154 0.27 -16.30 6.89
N ARG A 155 -0.10 -15.07 7.22
CA ARG A 155 0.78 -13.91 7.19
C ARG A 155 0.97 -13.42 8.61
N LEU A 156 2.21 -13.22 9.04
CA LEU A 156 2.50 -12.62 10.34
C LEU A 156 2.16 -11.13 10.33
N ASP A 157 1.92 -10.60 11.53
CA ASP A 157 1.75 -9.16 11.71
C ASP A 157 3.01 -8.39 11.34
N GLU A 158 2.80 -7.16 10.89
CA GLU A 158 3.88 -6.21 10.68
C GLU A 158 4.52 -5.86 12.03
N PRO A 159 5.85 -5.93 12.17
CA PRO A 159 6.52 -5.57 13.43
C PRO A 159 6.31 -4.10 13.79
N GLU A 160 6.13 -3.24 12.78
CA GLU A 160 5.78 -1.84 12.96
C GLU A 160 4.65 -1.44 12.02
N VAL A 161 3.64 -0.75 12.57
CA VAL A 161 2.47 -0.27 11.83
C VAL A 161 2.52 1.23 11.55
N LEU A 162 3.43 1.97 12.19
CA LEU A 162 3.68 3.38 11.89
C LEU A 162 5.01 3.52 11.14
N ILE A 163 4.93 3.90 9.86
CA ILE A 163 6.09 4.10 9.00
C ILE A 163 6.34 5.60 8.85
N LEU A 164 7.50 6.09 9.30
CA LEU A 164 7.93 7.45 9.06
C LEU A 164 8.96 7.43 7.93
N LYS A 165 8.74 8.19 6.86
CA LYS A 165 9.66 8.28 5.71
C LYS A 165 10.36 9.63 5.65
N THR A 166 11.55 9.66 5.06
CA THR A 166 12.23 10.91 4.64
C THR A 166 11.39 11.69 3.64
N GLY A 167 11.79 12.94 3.40
CA GLY A 167 11.42 13.62 2.17
C GLY A 167 11.95 12.85 0.96
N LYS A 168 11.40 13.14 -0.21
CA LYS A 168 11.87 12.54 -1.44
C LYS A 168 13.25 13.10 -1.82
N ASP A 169 14.17 12.23 -2.21
CA ASP A 169 15.49 12.61 -2.72
C ASP A 169 15.42 13.08 -4.19
N ALA A 170 16.58 13.42 -4.77
CA ALA A 170 16.67 13.82 -6.18
C ALA A 170 16.17 12.75 -7.18
N ASN A 171 16.07 11.50 -6.73
CA ASN A 171 15.59 10.36 -7.51
C ASN A 171 14.11 10.03 -7.24
N ASP A 172 13.37 10.90 -6.54
CA ASP A 172 11.99 10.69 -6.09
C ASP A 172 11.81 9.53 -5.10
N GLN A 173 12.88 9.12 -4.42
CA GLN A 173 12.88 8.01 -3.45
C GLN A 173 12.75 8.53 -2.01
N SER A 174 12.07 7.76 -1.17
CA SER A 174 11.92 8.04 0.26
C SER A 174 12.19 6.78 1.07
N GLU A 175 12.92 6.94 2.17
CA GLU A 175 13.36 5.81 3.00
C GLU A 175 12.72 5.86 4.40
N PRO A 176 12.40 4.70 5.01
CA PRO A 176 11.94 4.66 6.39
C PRO A 176 13.00 5.17 7.38
N ILE A 177 12.59 5.96 8.36
CA ILE A 177 13.43 6.54 9.42
C ILE A 177 13.06 5.93 10.77
N ASN A 178 14.08 5.57 11.56
CA ASN A 178 13.90 5.18 12.96
C ASN A 178 13.46 6.38 13.82
N TYR A 179 12.61 6.14 14.81
CA TYR A 179 12.15 7.16 15.75
C TYR A 179 12.03 6.59 17.16
N LYS A 180 12.17 7.49 18.15
CA LYS A 180 11.93 7.19 19.56
C LYS A 180 10.43 7.16 19.82
N ASP A 181 9.98 6.22 20.63
CA ASP A 181 8.57 6.15 21.00
C ASP A 181 8.15 7.32 21.90
N SER A 182 6.91 7.73 21.76
CA SER A 182 6.24 8.72 22.60
C SER A 182 4.82 8.26 22.89
N ARG A 183 4.17 8.87 23.88
CA ARG A 183 2.75 8.61 24.19
C ARG A 183 1.86 8.78 22.95
N ARG A 184 2.10 9.82 22.13
CA ARG A 184 1.34 10.07 20.89
C ARG A 184 1.52 8.93 19.88
N MET A 185 2.74 8.44 19.69
CA MET A 185 3.00 7.32 18.77
C MET A 185 2.38 6.03 19.28
N ASN A 186 2.44 5.76 20.58
CA ASN A 186 1.81 4.58 21.16
C ASN A 186 0.29 4.60 20.96
N LEU A 187 -0.36 5.75 21.20
CA LEU A 187 -1.80 5.91 20.93
C LEU A 187 -2.16 5.65 19.46
N MET A 188 -1.38 6.22 18.52
CA MET A 188 -1.60 5.98 17.08
C MET A 188 -1.37 4.50 16.73
N ARG A 189 -0.35 3.87 17.31
CA ARG A 189 -0.04 2.45 17.08
C ARG A 189 -1.20 1.56 17.55
N ASP A 190 -1.73 1.84 18.73
CA ASP A 190 -2.86 1.09 19.29
C ASP A 190 -4.14 1.30 18.47
N GLN A 191 -4.35 2.50 17.92
CA GLN A 191 -5.44 2.74 16.96
C GLN A 191 -5.32 1.82 15.75
N ILE A 192 -4.15 1.79 15.08
CA ILE A 192 -3.97 0.94 13.90
C ILE A 192 -4.05 -0.54 14.23
N ARG A 193 -3.50 -0.98 15.37
CA ARG A 193 -3.62 -2.37 15.82
C ARG A 193 -5.08 -2.77 16.05
N ARG A 194 -5.89 -1.91 16.68
CA ARG A 194 -7.33 -2.17 16.83
C ARG A 194 -8.04 -2.30 15.49
N LEU A 195 -7.74 -1.44 14.52
CA LEU A 195 -8.28 -1.57 13.16
C LEU A 195 -7.87 -2.91 12.54
N ASN A 196 -6.60 -3.29 12.65
CA ASN A 196 -6.09 -4.56 12.11
C ASN A 196 -6.73 -5.78 12.76
N THR A 197 -6.97 -5.76 14.08
CA THR A 197 -7.73 -6.82 14.76
C THR A 197 -9.14 -6.93 14.18
N ARG A 198 -9.87 -5.81 14.08
CA ARG A 198 -11.24 -5.80 13.51
C ARG A 198 -11.28 -6.28 12.07
N LEU A 199 -10.33 -5.85 11.23
CA LEU A 199 -10.19 -6.34 9.86
C LEU A 199 -9.85 -7.84 9.84
N GLY A 200 -9.00 -8.30 10.76
CA GLY A 200 -8.69 -9.71 11.01
C GLY A 200 -9.93 -10.58 11.14
N ASP A 201 -10.88 -10.11 11.97
CA ASP A 201 -12.12 -10.82 12.30
C ASP A 201 -13.26 -10.58 11.31
N ALA A 202 -13.15 -9.59 10.44
CA ALA A 202 -14.21 -9.20 9.51
C ALA A 202 -14.50 -10.28 8.44
N ASN A 203 -15.78 -10.46 8.14
CA ASN A 203 -16.24 -11.32 7.05
C ASN A 203 -16.06 -10.60 5.70
N ILE A 204 -14.89 -10.83 5.11
CA ILE A 204 -14.50 -10.28 3.81
C ILE A 204 -14.29 -11.45 2.87
N GLU A 205 -14.96 -11.40 1.72
CA GLU A 205 -14.81 -12.38 0.66
C GLU A 205 -14.29 -11.69 -0.60
N ILE A 206 -13.55 -12.45 -1.41
CA ILE A 206 -13.17 -12.08 -2.76
C ILE A 206 -13.77 -13.15 -3.65
N THR A 207 -14.79 -12.82 -4.43
CA THR A 207 -15.33 -13.77 -5.40
C THR A 207 -14.29 -14.03 -6.48
N GLU A 208 -14.06 -15.30 -6.78
CA GLU A 208 -13.05 -15.73 -7.74
C GLU A 208 -13.48 -15.34 -9.15
N ALA A 209 -12.60 -14.63 -9.86
CA ALA A 209 -12.67 -14.43 -11.29
C ALA A 209 -11.62 -15.36 -11.92
N GLY A 210 -11.96 -16.64 -12.04
CA GLY A 210 -11.03 -17.69 -12.50
C GLY A 210 -10.20 -18.35 -11.41
N THR A 211 -9.31 -19.26 -11.81
CA THR A 211 -8.56 -20.16 -10.89
C THR A 211 -7.22 -19.60 -10.41
N ALA A 212 -6.66 -18.59 -11.10
CA ALA A 212 -5.34 -18.04 -10.82
C ALA A 212 -5.38 -16.86 -9.82
N LEU A 213 -4.37 -16.78 -8.95
CA LEU A 213 -4.18 -15.63 -8.07
C LEU A 213 -3.73 -14.41 -8.85
N GLN A 214 -4.28 -13.25 -8.48
CA GLN A 214 -4.05 -12.01 -9.21
C GLN A 214 -3.13 -11.03 -8.45
N LEU A 215 -2.41 -10.23 -9.23
CA LEU A 215 -1.61 -9.10 -8.76
C LEU A 215 -2.45 -7.84 -8.71
N GLY A 216 -2.31 -7.09 -7.62
CA GLY A 216 -2.74 -5.71 -7.55
C GLY A 216 -1.76 -4.77 -8.26
N THR A 217 -2.19 -3.52 -8.45
CA THR A 217 -1.40 -2.47 -9.12
C THR A 217 -0.12 -2.10 -8.38
N ASP A 218 0.02 -2.49 -7.11
CA ASP A 218 1.20 -2.29 -6.29
C ASP A 218 2.20 -3.46 -6.35
N GLY A 219 1.93 -4.48 -7.18
CA GLY A 219 2.74 -5.70 -7.30
C GLY A 219 2.59 -6.66 -6.11
N GLY A 220 1.62 -6.44 -5.22
CA GLY A 220 1.23 -7.38 -4.18
C GLY A 220 0.10 -8.31 -4.63
N LEU A 221 -0.13 -9.40 -3.90
CA LEU A 221 -1.25 -10.30 -4.16
C LEU A 221 -2.60 -9.72 -3.72
N ILE A 222 -3.64 -10.00 -4.50
CA ILE A 222 -5.05 -9.79 -4.13
C ILE A 222 -5.56 -11.02 -3.39
N VAL A 223 -5.42 -11.01 -2.06
CA VAL A 223 -5.63 -12.19 -1.21
C VAL A 223 -6.04 -11.79 0.22
N LEU A 224 -6.90 -12.61 0.84
CA LEU A 224 -7.56 -12.29 2.11
C LEU A 224 -6.62 -12.11 3.31
N HIS A 225 -5.45 -12.73 3.33
CA HIS A 225 -4.48 -12.56 4.42
C HIS A 225 -3.75 -11.20 4.36
N ARG A 226 -3.89 -10.44 3.27
CA ARG A 226 -3.28 -9.12 3.11
C ARG A 226 -4.29 -8.02 3.48
N ARG A 227 -4.71 -8.01 4.74
CA ARG A 227 -5.69 -7.05 5.29
C ARG A 227 -5.14 -6.16 6.41
N ALA A 228 -3.90 -6.37 6.83
CA ALA A 228 -3.25 -5.55 7.84
C ALA A 228 -2.84 -4.19 7.25
N LEU A 229 -3.19 -3.13 7.97
CA LEU A 229 -2.91 -1.76 7.62
C LEU A 229 -1.69 -1.23 8.36
N ARG A 230 -0.99 -0.31 7.68
CA ARG A 230 0.06 0.54 8.22
C ARG A 230 -0.29 1.99 7.95
N ARG A 231 0.19 2.88 8.78
CA ARG A 231 0.03 4.33 8.67
C ARG A 231 1.36 4.95 8.25
N ILE A 232 1.38 5.62 7.09
CA ILE A 232 2.63 6.10 6.47
C ILE A 232 2.71 7.62 6.53
N PHE A 233 3.73 8.13 7.19
CA PHE A 233 4.08 9.55 7.31
C PHE A 233 5.27 9.89 6.41
N ASN A 234 5.34 11.14 5.95
CA ASN A 234 6.32 11.62 4.98
C ASN A 234 7.20 12.73 5.58
N ASN A 235 8.24 13.13 4.85
CA ASN A 235 9.06 14.32 5.16
C ASN A 235 9.69 14.34 6.56
N GLY A 236 9.87 13.18 7.19
CA GLY A 236 10.34 13.08 8.57
C GLY A 236 9.39 13.71 9.60
N SER A 237 8.14 14.01 9.22
CA SER A 237 7.17 14.74 10.03
C SER A 237 5.93 13.90 10.35
N TRP A 238 5.52 13.89 11.61
CA TRP A 238 4.25 13.29 12.06
C TRP A 238 3.01 14.13 11.72
N GLN A 239 3.20 15.32 11.15
CA GLN A 239 2.11 16.14 10.59
C GLN A 239 1.94 15.94 9.08
N ASP A 240 2.81 15.15 8.44
CA ASP A 240 2.86 15.06 6.99
C ASP A 240 2.46 13.66 6.54
N GLY A 241 1.40 13.56 5.73
CA GLY A 241 0.88 12.29 5.24
C GLY A 241 -0.01 11.59 6.26
N GLY A 242 0.33 10.37 6.65
CA GLY A 242 -0.44 9.57 7.59
C GLY A 242 -1.47 8.64 6.95
N ARG A 243 -1.59 8.58 5.61
CA ARG A 243 -2.52 7.66 4.92
C ARG A 243 -2.30 6.20 5.33
N LEU A 244 -3.41 5.45 5.34
CA LEU A 244 -3.39 4.01 5.54
C LEU A 244 -2.95 3.31 4.26
N ALA A 245 -2.22 2.22 4.41
CA ALA A 245 -1.72 1.39 3.31
C ALA A 245 -1.63 -0.08 3.73
N GLY A 246 -1.67 -0.99 2.75
CA GLY A 246 -1.35 -2.41 2.95
C GLY A 246 -2.52 -3.39 2.74
N GLY A 247 -3.76 -2.91 2.77
CA GLY A 247 -4.92 -3.74 2.46
C GLY A 247 -4.99 -4.08 0.97
N PHE A 248 -5.29 -5.34 0.63
CA PHE A 248 -5.33 -5.82 -0.76
C PHE A 248 -6.30 -5.01 -1.63
N TRP A 249 -7.43 -4.55 -1.06
CA TRP A 249 -8.43 -3.76 -1.77
C TRP A 249 -7.86 -2.42 -2.25
N MET A 250 -6.82 -1.89 -1.60
CA MET A 250 -6.22 -0.61 -2.00
C MET A 250 -5.49 -0.68 -3.33
N SER A 251 -5.03 -1.86 -3.74
CA SER A 251 -4.35 -2.06 -5.03
C SER A 251 -5.20 -2.73 -6.11
N MET A 252 -6.43 -3.14 -5.77
CA MET A 252 -7.40 -3.62 -6.74
C MET A 252 -7.89 -2.48 -7.65
N PRO A 253 -8.03 -2.71 -8.96
CA PRO A 253 -8.74 -1.79 -9.85
C PRO A 253 -10.17 -1.52 -9.36
N ARG A 254 -10.69 -0.31 -9.61
CA ARG A 254 -12.01 0.11 -9.09
C ARG A 254 -13.13 -0.86 -9.51
N ALA A 255 -13.20 -1.21 -10.79
CA ALA A 255 -14.23 -2.11 -11.32
C ALA A 255 -14.20 -3.47 -10.60
N GLU A 256 -13.01 -4.06 -10.46
CA GLU A 256 -12.82 -5.34 -9.78
C GLU A 256 -13.22 -5.29 -8.31
N ARG A 257 -13.05 -4.16 -7.61
CA ARG A 257 -13.50 -4.04 -6.22
C ARG A 257 -15.01 -4.26 -6.11
N PHE A 258 -15.78 -3.56 -6.94
CA PHE A 258 -17.24 -3.67 -6.96
C PHE A 258 -17.71 -5.05 -7.41
N GLU A 259 -17.04 -5.62 -8.41
CA GLU A 259 -17.35 -6.94 -8.92
C GLU A 259 -17.09 -8.03 -7.87
N ARG A 260 -15.94 -7.96 -7.17
CA ARG A 260 -15.39 -9.13 -6.46
C ARG A 260 -15.42 -9.06 -4.95
N ILE A 261 -15.35 -7.88 -4.34
CA ILE A 261 -15.35 -7.79 -2.88
C ILE A 261 -16.78 -8.02 -2.38
N ARG A 262 -16.94 -8.89 -1.38
CA ARG A 262 -18.15 -8.94 -0.56
C ARG A 262 -17.81 -8.64 0.89
N LEU A 263 -18.65 -7.85 1.53
CA LEU A 263 -18.59 -7.55 2.96
C LEU A 263 -19.87 -8.08 3.58
N ASP A 264 -19.73 -9.02 4.51
CA ASP A 264 -20.87 -9.68 5.16
C ASP A 264 -21.85 -10.32 4.14
N GLY A 265 -21.30 -10.83 3.03
CA GLY A 265 -22.05 -11.45 1.93
C GLY A 265 -22.64 -10.46 0.91
N GLU A 266 -22.59 -9.16 1.16
CA GLU A 266 -23.13 -8.13 0.28
C GLU A 266 -22.06 -7.54 -0.65
N GLN A 267 -22.49 -7.06 -1.82
CA GLN A 267 -21.65 -6.17 -2.64
C GLN A 267 -21.24 -4.93 -1.85
N ILE A 268 -20.15 -4.28 -2.28
CA ILE A 268 -19.68 -3.05 -1.66
C ILE A 268 -20.38 -1.81 -2.22
N ALA A 269 -20.42 -0.75 -1.42
CA ALA A 269 -20.58 0.63 -1.84
C ALA A 269 -19.30 1.42 -1.50
N ASP A 270 -18.92 2.36 -2.36
CA ASP A 270 -17.79 3.27 -2.17
C ASP A 270 -18.34 4.63 -1.69
N VAL A 271 -18.02 5.01 -0.45
CA VAL A 271 -18.49 6.25 0.18
C VAL A 271 -17.30 7.19 0.33
N ASP A 272 -17.32 8.30 -0.41
CA ASP A 272 -16.14 9.13 -0.71
C ASP A 272 -16.38 10.61 -0.40
N TYR A 273 -15.37 11.29 0.18
CA TYR A 273 -15.40 12.75 0.29
C TYR A 273 -15.08 13.41 -1.05
N ARG A 274 -15.96 14.31 -1.50
CA ARG A 274 -15.71 15.11 -2.70
C ARG A 274 -14.97 16.39 -2.36
N GLN A 275 -13.88 16.63 -3.09
CA GLN A 275 -13.12 17.88 -3.03
C GLN A 275 -12.55 18.15 -1.62
N LEU A 276 -12.13 17.09 -0.91
CA LEU A 276 -11.77 17.19 0.51
C LEU A 276 -10.62 18.17 0.79
N PHE A 277 -9.55 18.11 0.01
CA PHE A 277 -8.36 18.94 0.26
C PHE A 277 -8.63 20.44 0.16
N PRO A 278 -9.21 20.97 -0.93
CA PRO A 278 -9.55 22.39 -0.94
C PRO A 278 -10.55 22.75 0.16
N ARG A 279 -11.55 21.90 0.45
CA ARG A 279 -12.49 22.16 1.57
C ARG A 279 -11.77 22.28 2.91
N LEU A 280 -10.81 21.41 3.19
CA LEU A 280 -9.96 21.50 4.37
C LEU A 280 -9.06 22.75 4.35
N ALA A 281 -8.60 23.21 3.18
CA ALA A 281 -7.89 24.49 3.06
C ALA A 281 -8.78 25.68 3.42
N TYR A 282 -10.05 25.69 3.01
CA TYR A 282 -11.02 26.71 3.43
C TYR A 282 -11.27 26.67 4.95
N VAL A 283 -11.41 25.47 5.53
CA VAL A 283 -11.48 25.30 7.00
C VAL A 283 -10.24 25.89 7.67
N ARG A 284 -9.05 25.62 7.13
CA ARG A 284 -7.77 26.11 7.66
C ARG A 284 -7.67 27.63 7.64
N SER A 285 -8.24 28.29 6.63
CA SER A 285 -8.38 29.74 6.51
C SER A 285 -9.54 30.32 7.31
N GLN A 286 -10.33 29.50 8.01
CA GLN A 286 -11.58 29.90 8.67
C GLN A 286 -12.55 30.63 7.72
N ALA A 287 -12.49 30.29 6.43
CA ALA A 287 -13.29 30.90 5.38
C ALA A 287 -14.56 30.09 5.12
N LYS A 288 -15.62 30.76 4.65
CA LYS A 288 -16.83 30.06 4.18
C LYS A 288 -16.46 29.16 3.00
N GLN A 289 -16.81 27.89 3.09
CA GLN A 289 -16.60 26.93 2.00
C GLN A 289 -17.56 27.22 0.84
N PRO A 290 -17.12 27.10 -0.42
CA PRO A 290 -18.00 27.18 -1.56
C PRO A 290 -19.04 26.04 -1.56
N GLU A 291 -20.28 26.39 -1.88
CA GLU A 291 -21.39 25.44 -2.07
C GLU A 291 -21.37 24.84 -3.48
N ASP A 292 -20.85 25.59 -4.45
CA ASP A 292 -20.58 25.16 -5.82
C ASP A 292 -19.36 24.23 -5.91
N ASP A 293 -19.13 23.72 -7.12
CA ASP A 293 -17.97 22.89 -7.40
C ASP A 293 -16.69 23.72 -7.33
N ILE A 294 -15.81 23.39 -6.37
CA ILE A 294 -14.54 24.11 -6.18
C ILE A 294 -13.67 24.07 -7.44
N TYR A 295 -13.78 23.01 -8.25
CA TYR A 295 -12.96 22.91 -9.46
C TYR A 295 -13.59 23.60 -10.69
N ASP A 296 -14.79 24.16 -10.56
CA ASP A 296 -15.40 25.00 -11.59
C ASP A 296 -14.90 26.45 -11.49
N VAL A 297 -13.65 26.64 -11.91
CA VAL A 297 -12.96 27.94 -11.85
C VAL A 297 -13.45 28.89 -12.95
N ALA A 298 -13.79 28.35 -14.13
CA ALA A 298 -14.31 29.13 -15.26
C ALA A 298 -15.80 29.48 -15.13
N GLY A 299 -16.56 28.72 -14.33
CA GLY A 299 -18.01 28.93 -14.11
C GLY A 299 -18.92 28.21 -15.13
N ASP A 300 -18.33 27.50 -16.09
CA ASP A 300 -18.99 26.74 -17.14
C ASP A 300 -18.53 25.26 -17.17
N LYS A 301 -17.77 24.83 -16.15
CA LYS A 301 -17.10 23.52 -16.01
C LYS A 301 -15.99 23.24 -17.03
N THR A 302 -15.63 24.21 -17.87
CA THR A 302 -14.54 24.06 -18.84
C THR A 302 -13.21 23.83 -18.11
N GLY A 303 -12.49 22.78 -18.53
CA GLY A 303 -11.17 22.45 -17.99
C GLY A 303 -11.16 22.01 -16.52
N ARG A 304 -12.33 21.62 -15.96
CA ARG A 304 -12.49 21.21 -14.54
C ARG A 304 -11.42 20.22 -14.06
N ASP A 305 -11.07 19.22 -14.85
CA ASP A 305 -10.05 18.24 -14.47
C ASP A 305 -8.64 18.86 -14.44
N GLY A 306 -8.34 19.76 -15.37
CA GLY A 306 -7.12 20.58 -15.34
C GLY A 306 -7.04 21.46 -14.10
N TRP A 307 -8.14 22.13 -13.74
CA TRP A 307 -8.24 22.94 -12.52
C TRP A 307 -8.03 22.11 -11.26
N LYS A 308 -8.62 20.90 -11.19
CA LYS A 308 -8.41 19.96 -10.09
C LYS A 308 -6.94 19.58 -9.93
N VAL A 309 -6.26 19.24 -11.03
CA VAL A 309 -4.84 18.88 -10.98
C VAL A 309 -3.99 20.10 -10.58
N LEU A 310 -4.27 21.28 -11.15
CA LEU A 310 -3.54 22.51 -10.86
C LEU A 310 -3.70 22.95 -9.39
N LEU A 311 -4.93 22.99 -8.87
CA LEU A 311 -5.22 23.37 -7.49
C LEU A 311 -4.49 22.45 -6.50
N ASN A 312 -4.60 21.13 -6.69
CA ASN A 312 -3.92 20.18 -5.82
C ASN A 312 -2.40 20.35 -5.90
N ALA A 313 -1.83 20.52 -7.09
CA ALA A 313 -0.39 20.78 -7.22
C ALA A 313 0.04 22.05 -6.47
N MET A 314 -0.75 23.14 -6.54
CA MET A 314 -0.49 24.37 -5.80
C MET A 314 -0.58 24.21 -4.27
N LEU A 315 -1.46 23.33 -3.78
CA LEU A 315 -1.52 22.99 -2.35
C LEU A 315 -0.29 22.19 -1.87
N PHE A 316 0.27 21.34 -2.74
CA PHE A 316 1.43 20.49 -2.41
C PHE A 316 2.78 21.18 -2.61
N ALA A 317 2.86 22.18 -3.47
CA ALA A 317 4.11 22.86 -3.77
C ALA A 317 4.60 23.71 -2.58
N ASP A 318 5.92 23.75 -2.38
CA ASP A 318 6.58 24.60 -1.39
C ASP A 318 6.89 26.01 -1.92
N ASP A 319 6.60 26.27 -3.19
CA ASP A 319 6.71 27.57 -3.86
C ASP A 319 5.72 27.65 -5.03
N ARG A 320 5.63 28.80 -5.70
CA ARG A 320 4.82 29.00 -6.91
C ARG A 320 5.27 28.03 -8.00
N LEU A 321 4.31 27.41 -8.69
CA LEU A 321 4.60 26.48 -9.77
C LEU A 321 5.27 27.19 -10.96
N GLY A 322 6.47 26.74 -11.32
CA GLY A 322 7.18 27.19 -12.52
C GLY A 322 6.79 26.44 -13.80
N ASN A 323 6.18 25.25 -13.67
CA ASN A 323 5.79 24.39 -14.79
C ASN A 323 4.38 23.83 -14.57
N TRP A 324 3.70 23.50 -15.67
CA TRP A 324 2.41 22.81 -15.62
C TRP A 324 2.56 21.46 -14.90
N PRO A 325 1.66 21.12 -13.97
CA PRO A 325 1.57 19.76 -13.47
C PRO A 325 1.29 18.78 -14.63
N LYS A 326 1.82 17.56 -14.52
CA LYS A 326 1.65 16.52 -15.54
C LYS A 326 0.15 16.26 -15.79
N GLY A 327 -0.26 16.30 -17.06
CA GLY A 327 -1.66 16.08 -17.47
C GLY A 327 -2.61 17.25 -17.19
N ALA A 328 -2.17 18.35 -16.56
CA ALA A 328 -3.07 19.47 -16.34
C ALA A 328 -3.34 20.25 -17.64
N ARG A 329 -2.27 20.57 -18.39
CA ARG A 329 -2.31 21.49 -19.54
C ARG A 329 -3.28 21.06 -20.65
N GLU A 330 -3.44 19.75 -20.87
CA GLU A 330 -4.30 19.19 -21.94
C GLU A 330 -5.79 19.48 -21.76
N HIS A 331 -6.21 19.86 -20.55
CA HIS A 331 -7.59 20.23 -20.25
C HIS A 331 -7.91 21.70 -20.48
N PHE A 332 -6.93 22.53 -20.87
CA PHE A 332 -7.11 23.96 -21.08
C PHE A 332 -7.11 24.30 -22.58
N PRO A 333 -7.78 25.39 -22.99
CA PRO A 333 -7.69 25.89 -24.36
C PRO A 333 -6.25 26.08 -24.82
N GLU A 334 -6.01 25.85 -26.11
CA GLU A 334 -4.70 26.05 -26.71
C GLU A 334 -4.19 27.50 -26.49
N GLY A 335 -2.90 27.65 -26.19
CA GLY A 335 -2.29 28.94 -25.88
C GLY A 335 -2.43 29.42 -24.43
N THR A 336 -3.23 28.73 -23.58
CA THR A 336 -3.34 29.08 -22.15
C THR A 336 -1.97 29.00 -21.45
N LYS A 337 -1.54 30.12 -20.83
CA LYS A 337 -0.30 30.16 -20.05
C LYS A 337 -0.57 29.74 -18.61
N LEU A 338 0.39 29.03 -18.01
CA LEU A 338 0.31 28.61 -16.61
C LEU A 338 0.07 29.80 -15.67
N ARG A 339 0.76 30.91 -15.91
CA ARG A 339 0.62 32.12 -15.11
C ARG A 339 -0.82 32.62 -15.06
N ASP A 340 -1.46 32.70 -16.22
CA ASP A 340 -2.84 33.19 -16.33
C ASP A 340 -3.81 32.24 -15.63
N ALA A 341 -3.59 30.93 -15.78
CA ALA A 341 -4.37 29.91 -15.07
C ALA A 341 -4.22 30.01 -13.54
N ILE A 342 -2.99 30.15 -13.04
CA ILE A 342 -2.71 30.34 -11.61
C ILE A 342 -3.43 31.61 -11.11
N GLU A 343 -3.29 32.74 -11.81
CA GLU A 343 -3.93 33.99 -11.40
C GLU A 343 -5.46 33.87 -11.38
N MET A 344 -6.07 33.15 -12.32
CA MET A 344 -7.52 32.91 -12.36
C MET A 344 -7.98 32.04 -11.19
N LEU A 345 -7.22 30.98 -10.89
CA LEU A 345 -7.47 30.09 -9.75
C LEU A 345 -7.34 30.84 -8.41
N GLU A 346 -6.29 31.64 -8.24
CA GLU A 346 -6.08 32.48 -7.06
C GLU A 346 -7.21 33.49 -6.87
N ARG A 347 -7.74 34.07 -7.96
CA ARG A 347 -8.90 34.98 -7.89
C ARG A 347 -10.17 34.25 -7.46
N LYS A 348 -10.51 33.10 -8.07
CA LYS A 348 -11.67 32.28 -7.67
C LYS A 348 -11.56 31.83 -6.20
N HIS A 349 -10.35 31.48 -5.77
CA HIS A 349 -10.06 30.95 -4.44
C HIS A 349 -9.34 31.95 -3.54
N ALA A 350 -9.62 33.25 -3.69
CA ALA A 350 -8.97 34.31 -2.90
C ALA A 350 -8.91 34.04 -1.39
N PRO A 351 -9.94 33.46 -0.73
CA PRO A 351 -9.89 33.15 0.70
C PRO A 351 -8.81 32.12 1.10
N ILE A 352 -8.34 31.29 0.17
CA ILE A 352 -7.29 30.28 0.42
C ILE A 352 -6.02 30.52 -0.40
N ALA A 353 -5.97 31.56 -1.23
CA ALA A 353 -4.85 31.82 -2.14
C ALA A 353 -3.50 31.94 -1.40
N HIS A 354 -3.51 32.53 -0.21
CA HIS A 354 -2.34 32.67 0.65
C HIS A 354 -1.76 31.33 1.18
N LEU A 355 -2.50 30.23 1.03
CA LEU A 355 -2.06 28.88 1.42
C LEU A 355 -1.34 28.14 0.29
N PHE A 356 -1.43 28.60 -0.96
CA PHE A 356 -0.75 27.98 -2.09
C PHE A 356 0.77 28.23 -2.03
N GLY A 357 1.55 27.25 -2.50
CA GLY A 357 3.02 27.34 -2.46
C GLY A 357 3.61 27.31 -1.05
N LYS A 358 2.96 26.59 -0.12
CA LYS A 358 3.37 26.46 1.30
C LYS A 358 3.52 25.01 1.78
N GLY A 359 3.47 24.03 0.88
CA GLY A 359 3.59 22.62 1.23
C GLY A 359 2.42 22.06 2.06
N LEU A 360 1.27 22.74 2.06
CA LEU A 360 0.13 22.43 2.94
C LEU A 360 -0.47 21.04 2.66
N GLY A 361 -0.36 20.52 1.43
CA GLY A 361 -0.97 19.27 0.99
C GLY A 361 -0.66 18.06 1.87
N TYR A 362 0.56 17.95 2.41
CA TYR A 362 0.91 16.85 3.31
C TYR A 362 0.21 16.95 4.68
N GLN A 363 -0.04 18.17 5.17
CA GLN A 363 -0.81 18.38 6.40
C GLN A 363 -2.30 18.13 6.18
N LEU A 364 -2.84 18.47 5.00
CA LEU A 364 -4.22 18.13 4.62
C LEU A 364 -4.41 16.61 4.52
N MET A 365 -3.43 15.89 3.98
CA MET A 365 -3.41 14.42 3.97
C MET A 365 -3.44 13.84 5.39
N LYS A 366 -2.80 14.52 6.35
CA LYS A 366 -2.84 14.12 7.77
C LYS A 366 -4.19 14.34 8.41
N ALA A 367 -4.83 15.46 8.10
CA ALA A 367 -6.20 15.73 8.54
C ALA A 367 -7.20 14.73 7.94
N GLU A 368 -7.11 14.47 6.63
CA GLU A 368 -7.88 13.42 5.92
C GLU A 368 -7.73 12.07 6.62
N SER A 369 -6.50 11.63 6.86
CA SER A 369 -6.25 10.34 7.51
C SER A 369 -6.81 10.27 8.93
N ASP A 370 -6.73 11.36 9.71
CA ASP A 370 -7.28 11.42 11.06
C ASP A 370 -8.81 11.34 11.08
N ILE A 371 -9.48 11.97 10.11
CA ILE A 371 -10.92 11.86 9.88
C ILE A 371 -11.24 10.40 9.54
N LEU A 372 -10.58 9.83 8.52
CA LEU A 372 -10.87 8.49 8.04
C LEU A 372 -10.70 7.42 9.14
N ILE A 373 -9.62 7.49 9.93
CA ILE A 373 -9.39 6.54 11.03
C ILE A 373 -10.51 6.61 12.06
N ARG A 374 -11.04 7.81 12.36
CA ARG A 374 -12.19 7.97 13.27
C ARG A 374 -13.47 7.41 12.67
N VAL A 375 -13.77 7.70 11.41
CA VAL A 375 -14.93 7.15 10.69
C VAL A 375 -14.90 5.61 10.73
N VAL A 376 -13.78 5.00 10.34
CA VAL A 376 -13.65 3.54 10.33
C VAL A 376 -13.75 2.96 11.74
N SER A 377 -13.14 3.61 12.75
CA SER A 377 -13.27 3.17 14.14
C SER A 377 -14.73 3.20 14.61
N HIS A 378 -15.46 4.26 14.28
CA HIS A 378 -16.87 4.42 14.63
C HIS A 378 -17.76 3.37 13.95
N LEU A 379 -17.52 3.07 12.66
CA LEU A 379 -18.23 2.01 11.95
C LEU A 379 -17.96 0.64 12.58
N PHE A 380 -16.71 0.34 12.96
CA PHE A 380 -16.41 -0.91 13.68
C PHE A 380 -17.04 -0.99 15.07
N GLU A 381 -17.19 0.12 15.78
CA GLU A 381 -17.93 0.16 17.06
C GLU A 381 -19.41 -0.20 16.86
N GLN A 382 -19.97 0.13 15.70
CA GLN A 382 -21.33 -0.25 15.27
C GLN A 382 -21.40 -1.65 14.63
N ARG A 383 -20.31 -2.42 14.65
CA ARG A 383 -20.18 -3.74 14.00
C ARG A 383 -20.36 -3.70 12.47
N ILE A 384 -20.08 -2.55 11.85
CA ILE A 384 -20.08 -2.40 10.39
C ILE A 384 -18.66 -2.59 9.88
N THR A 385 -18.46 -3.58 9.00
CA THR A 385 -17.18 -3.77 8.32
C THR A 385 -16.92 -2.61 7.36
N ALA A 386 -15.81 -1.89 7.55
CA ALA A 386 -15.41 -0.78 6.69
C ALA A 386 -13.94 -0.92 6.25
N LEU A 387 -13.72 -0.92 4.93
CA LEU A 387 -12.39 -0.95 4.32
C LEU A 387 -11.95 0.48 3.96
N PRO A 388 -10.96 1.08 4.65
CA PRO A 388 -10.48 2.42 4.31
C PRO A 388 -9.79 2.46 2.95
N LEU A 389 -10.05 3.48 2.14
CA LEU A 389 -9.40 3.72 0.86
C LEU A 389 -9.19 5.23 0.65
N HIS A 390 -8.02 5.75 0.97
CA HIS A 390 -7.72 7.20 0.91
C HIS A 390 -8.73 8.05 1.69
N ASP A 391 -9.54 8.87 1.02
CA ASP A 391 -10.62 9.70 1.56
C ASP A 391 -12.01 9.01 1.51
N ALA A 392 -12.04 7.72 1.18
CA ALA A 392 -13.23 6.91 1.08
C ALA A 392 -13.24 5.69 2.03
N VAL A 393 -14.42 5.14 2.25
CA VAL A 393 -14.62 3.84 2.90
C VAL A 393 -15.46 2.93 2.00
N LEU A 394 -15.05 1.67 1.88
CA LEU A 394 -15.88 0.63 1.26
C LEU A 394 -16.65 -0.10 2.37
N VAL A 395 -17.97 -0.16 2.24
CA VAL A 395 -18.88 -0.83 3.19
C VAL A 395 -19.85 -1.71 2.42
N ALA A 396 -20.53 -2.64 3.09
CA ALA A 396 -21.67 -3.35 2.49
C ALA A 396 -22.71 -2.33 1.96
N ARG A 397 -23.37 -2.63 0.83
CA ARG A 397 -24.34 -1.71 0.19
C ARG A 397 -25.42 -1.25 1.17
N SER A 398 -25.93 -2.13 2.02
CA SER A 398 -26.91 -1.82 3.07
C SER A 398 -26.43 -0.75 4.08
N HIS A 399 -25.12 -0.60 4.27
CA HIS A 399 -24.52 0.34 5.22
C HIS A 399 -24.04 1.66 4.60
N ALA A 400 -24.24 1.87 3.30
CA ALA A 400 -23.73 3.04 2.60
C ALA A 400 -24.20 4.38 3.21
N GLU A 401 -25.49 4.50 3.55
CA GLU A 401 -26.03 5.71 4.16
C GLU A 401 -25.53 5.92 5.59
N THR A 402 -25.28 4.85 6.34
CA THR A 402 -24.70 4.94 7.69
C THR A 402 -23.26 5.44 7.61
N ALA A 403 -22.47 4.91 6.67
CA ALA A 403 -21.12 5.40 6.40
C ALA A 403 -21.11 6.85 5.92
N ARG A 404 -22.02 7.24 5.02
CA ARG A 404 -22.16 8.62 4.54
C ARG A 404 -22.41 9.57 5.70
N LYS A 405 -23.34 9.23 6.58
CA LYS A 405 -23.64 10.02 7.79
C LYS A 405 -22.44 10.08 8.74
N ALA A 406 -21.78 8.95 9.01
CA ALA A 406 -20.58 8.93 9.87
C ALA A 406 -19.46 9.83 9.32
N MET A 407 -19.25 9.86 8.02
CA MET A 407 -18.30 10.76 7.36
C MET A 407 -18.71 12.23 7.48
N GLN A 408 -19.97 12.57 7.26
CA GLN A 408 -20.45 13.95 7.41
C GLN A 408 -20.35 14.44 8.87
N ASP A 409 -20.71 13.58 9.82
CA ASP A 409 -20.66 13.86 11.25
C ASP A 409 -19.21 14.07 11.72
N GLU A 410 -18.28 13.19 11.34
CA GLU A 410 -16.88 13.32 11.74
C GLU A 410 -16.21 14.56 11.11
N PHE A 411 -16.53 14.88 9.85
CA PHE A 411 -16.04 16.11 9.23
C PHE A 411 -16.56 17.33 9.98
N THR A 412 -17.85 17.36 10.32
CA THR A 412 -18.47 18.45 11.08
C THR A 412 -17.85 18.57 12.46
N HIS A 413 -17.69 17.47 13.17
CA HIS A 413 -17.10 17.43 14.50
C HIS A 413 -15.67 17.98 14.51
N ARG A 414 -14.83 17.63 13.53
CA ARG A 414 -13.44 18.09 13.47
C ARG A 414 -13.25 19.50 12.93
N THR A 415 -14.08 19.92 11.99
CA THR A 415 -13.88 21.17 11.26
C THR A 415 -14.82 22.29 11.70
N GLY A 416 -15.90 21.96 12.42
CA GLY A 416 -17.01 22.87 12.69
C GLY A 416 -17.88 23.16 11.46
N SER A 417 -17.55 22.62 10.28
CA SER A 417 -18.24 22.89 9.02
C SER A 417 -19.12 21.72 8.59
N ARG A 418 -20.35 22.03 8.15
CA ARG A 418 -21.30 21.06 7.60
C ARG A 418 -21.19 20.88 6.09
N CYS A 419 -20.26 21.58 5.44
CA CYS A 419 -20.14 21.61 3.98
C CYS A 419 -19.38 20.42 3.38
N ALA A 420 -19.23 19.31 4.13
CA ALA A 420 -18.70 18.07 3.57
C ALA A 420 -19.65 17.54 2.50
N ILE A 421 -19.13 17.37 1.29
CA ILE A 421 -19.82 16.66 0.23
C ILE A 421 -19.35 15.21 0.29
N VAL A 422 -20.27 14.28 0.56
CA VAL A 422 -20.00 12.85 0.59
C VAL A 422 -20.88 12.18 -0.46
N SER A 423 -20.26 11.48 -1.41
CA SER A 423 -20.96 10.71 -2.44
C SER A 423 -20.99 9.23 -2.09
N VAL A 424 -22.05 8.55 -2.51
CA VAL A 424 -22.16 7.10 -2.46
C VAL A 424 -22.20 6.58 -3.88
N ASP A 425 -21.35 5.61 -4.16
CA ASP A 425 -21.25 4.96 -5.45
C ASP A 425 -21.43 3.45 -5.28
N PHE A 426 -22.34 2.88 -6.06
CA PHE A 426 -22.69 1.47 -6.00
C PHE A 426 -22.05 0.64 -7.12
N GLY A 427 -21.17 1.24 -7.93
CA GLY A 427 -20.45 0.53 -8.99
C GLY A 427 -21.34 0.13 -10.18
N VAL A 428 -22.51 0.77 -10.33
CA VAL A 428 -23.36 0.57 -11.51
C VAL A 428 -22.66 1.19 -12.72
N ILE A 429 -22.50 0.39 -13.77
CA ILE A 429 -21.88 0.77 -15.05
C ILE A 429 -22.76 1.80 -15.77
#